data_AF-A0A523FZD8-F1
#
_entry.id   AF-A0A523FZD8-F1
#
_cell.length_a   1.000
_cell.length_b   1.000
_cell.length_c   1.000
_cell.angle_alpha   90.00
_cell.angle_beta   90.00
_cell.angle_gamma   90.00
#
_symmetry.space_group_name_H-M   'P 1'
#
loop_
_entity.id
_entity.type
_entity.pdbx_description
1 polymer ?
#
loop_
_entity_poly.entity_id
_entity_poly.type
_entity_poly.pdbx_seq_one_letter_code
_entity_poly.pdbx_strand_id
1 'polypeptide(L)'
;MKLSKVEHSIEPDLLRTILSDALLGKRAHLSTERAFEGLTWRQTGLVVSNSPHTIWQLLKHLNYWQDRFISRIEGMKVLPAKTSDDGWKFDPAPPDEGTYNRELGKLLIGINYMTQTILPQLNCLKGPMGDYPNGFAVIQSMASHISYHLSEVILLRRMLGIWPPPSGGFTW
;
A
#
# COMPACT_ATOMS: atom_id res chain seq x y z
N MET A 1 -28.95 -17.78 35.29
CA MET A 1 -27.65 -18.21 34.74
C MET A 1 -27.13 -17.08 33.85
N LYS A 2 -26.19 -16.26 34.34
CA LYS A 2 -25.58 -15.17 33.55
C LYS A 2 -24.51 -15.78 32.65
N LEU A 3 -24.70 -15.73 31.34
CA LEU A 3 -23.64 -16.05 30.39
C LEU A 3 -22.59 -14.93 30.48
N SER A 4 -21.42 -15.23 31.05
CA SER A 4 -20.25 -14.36 30.95
C SER A 4 -19.82 -14.33 29.50
N LYS A 5 -19.88 -13.16 28.84
CA LYS A 5 -19.21 -12.94 27.56
C LYS A 5 -17.72 -13.14 27.80
N VAL A 6 -17.16 -14.23 27.29
CA VAL A 6 -15.71 -14.38 27.23
C VAL A 6 -15.23 -13.45 26.13
N GLU A 7 -14.81 -12.25 26.50
CA GLU A 7 -14.06 -11.37 25.60
C GLU A 7 -12.75 -12.05 25.25
N HIS A 8 -12.68 -12.66 24.07
CA HIS A 8 -11.42 -13.13 23.52
C HIS A 8 -10.67 -11.91 22.99
N SER A 9 -9.81 -11.33 23.82
CA SER A 9 -8.82 -10.36 23.36
C SER A 9 -7.88 -11.07 22.37
N ILE A 10 -7.74 -10.56 21.16
CA ILE A 10 -6.71 -11.04 20.22
C ILE A 10 -5.35 -10.83 20.88
N GLU A 11 -4.50 -11.86 20.88
CA GLU A 11 -3.15 -11.75 21.41
C GLU A 11 -2.39 -10.64 20.66
N PRO A 12 -1.73 -9.69 21.37
CA PRO A 12 -1.07 -8.54 20.74
C PRO A 12 -0.09 -8.93 19.62
N ASP A 13 0.65 -10.03 19.81
CA ASP A 13 1.60 -10.53 18.81
C ASP A 13 0.91 -11.11 17.57
N LEU A 14 -0.26 -11.73 17.72
CA LEU A 14 -1.05 -12.22 16.60
C LEU A 14 -1.58 -11.05 15.76
N LEU A 15 -2.15 -10.02 16.39
CA LEU A 15 -2.64 -8.84 15.67
C LEU A 15 -1.51 -8.13 14.91
N ARG A 16 -0.35 -7.95 15.56
CA ARG A 16 0.85 -7.39 14.94
C ARG A 16 1.28 -8.19 13.71
N THR A 17 1.32 -9.51 13.83
CA THR A 17 1.72 -10.41 12.73
C THR A 17 0.74 -10.34 11.57
N ILE A 18 -0.57 -10.36 11.83
CA ILE A 18 -1.61 -10.29 10.79
C ILE A 18 -1.49 -8.99 9.99
N LEU A 19 -1.37 -7.84 10.68
CA LEU A 19 -1.26 -6.54 10.01
C LEU A 19 0.07 -6.38 9.28
N SER A 20 1.16 -6.88 9.85
CA SER A 20 2.48 -6.85 9.19
C SER A 20 2.48 -7.71 7.93
N ASP A 21 1.89 -8.90 7.98
CA ASP A 21 1.80 -9.79 6.83
C ASP A 21 0.91 -9.22 5.73
N ALA A 22 -0.13 -8.47 6.10
CA ALA A 22 -0.99 -7.76 5.15
C ALA A 22 -0.23 -6.63 4.45
N LEU A 23 0.60 -5.86 5.15
CA LEU A 23 1.41 -4.79 4.54
C LEU A 23 2.55 -5.32 3.66
N LEU A 24 3.17 -6.44 4.06
CA LEU A 24 4.31 -7.04 3.35
C LEU A 24 3.89 -7.94 2.17
N GLY A 25 2.60 -8.00 1.84
CA GLY A 25 2.12 -8.84 0.74
C GLY A 25 2.40 -10.32 0.93
N LYS A 26 1.90 -10.89 2.03
CA LYS A 26 1.91 -12.33 2.26
C LYS A 26 0.52 -12.95 2.05
N ARG A 27 0.53 -14.24 1.70
CA ARG A 27 -0.65 -15.09 1.48
C ARG A 27 -1.47 -14.67 0.25
N ALA A 28 -2.45 -13.77 0.42
CA ALA A 28 -3.51 -13.54 -0.56
C ALA A 28 -3.15 -12.53 -1.67
N HIS A 29 -1.99 -11.86 -1.56
CA HIS A 29 -1.50 -10.91 -2.56
C HIS A 29 0.02 -10.84 -2.53
N LEU A 30 0.62 -10.23 -3.56
CA LEU A 30 2.06 -10.08 -3.71
C LEU A 30 2.60 -8.86 -2.95
N SER A 31 3.87 -8.93 -2.56
CA SER A 31 4.59 -7.78 -2.02
C SER A 31 4.82 -6.71 -3.09
N THR A 32 4.95 -5.46 -2.66
CA THR A 32 5.25 -4.33 -3.54
C THR A 32 6.55 -4.56 -4.31
N GLU A 33 7.59 -5.08 -3.66
CA GLU A 33 8.87 -5.38 -4.29
C GLU A 33 8.69 -6.35 -5.46
N ARG A 34 7.91 -7.42 -5.28
CA ARG A 34 7.63 -8.39 -6.34
C ARG A 34 6.79 -7.81 -7.47
N ALA A 35 5.78 -7.01 -7.14
CA ALA A 35 4.93 -6.39 -8.15
C ALA A 35 5.71 -5.42 -9.06
N PHE A 36 6.75 -4.76 -8.55
CA PHE A 36 7.59 -3.82 -9.29
C PHE A 36 8.91 -4.42 -9.80
N GLU A 37 9.22 -5.67 -9.47
CA GLU A 37 10.48 -6.32 -9.82
C GLU A 37 10.73 -6.31 -11.34
N GLY A 38 11.92 -5.84 -11.72
CA GLY A 38 12.38 -5.82 -13.11
C GLY A 38 11.71 -4.78 -14.02
N LEU A 39 10.85 -3.91 -13.50
CA LEU A 39 10.33 -2.79 -14.29
C LEU A 39 11.40 -1.73 -14.51
N THR A 40 11.53 -1.30 -15.76
CA THR A 40 12.23 -0.06 -16.11
C THR A 40 11.29 1.13 -15.95
N TRP A 41 11.84 2.30 -15.65
CA TRP A 41 11.07 3.54 -15.56
C TRP A 41 10.24 3.82 -16.84
N ARG A 42 10.80 3.51 -18.02
CA ARG A 42 10.10 3.66 -19.31
C ARG A 42 8.86 2.78 -19.40
N GLN A 43 8.94 1.51 -18.98
CA GLN A 43 7.80 0.60 -18.97
C GLN A 43 6.68 1.09 -18.06
N THR A 44 7.02 1.74 -16.94
CA THR A 44 5.98 2.24 -16.03
C THR A 44 5.13 3.37 -16.62
N GLY A 45 5.67 4.08 -17.63
CA GLY A 45 4.99 5.16 -18.32
C GLY A 45 4.17 4.76 -19.54
N LEU A 46 4.13 3.46 -19.88
CA LEU A 46 3.37 2.99 -21.04
C LEU A 46 1.87 3.09 -20.80
N VAL A 47 1.17 3.71 -21.74
CA VAL A 47 -0.30 3.76 -21.75
C VAL A 47 -0.83 2.45 -22.32
N VAL A 48 -1.74 1.82 -21.58
CA VAL A 48 -2.43 0.60 -22.00
C VAL A 48 -3.85 0.97 -22.42
N SER A 49 -4.27 0.53 -23.61
CA SER A 49 -5.63 0.79 -24.11
C SER A 49 -6.70 0.36 -23.10
N ASN A 50 -7.68 1.22 -22.87
CA ASN A 50 -8.78 1.06 -21.91
C ASN A 50 -8.37 1.02 -20.42
N SER A 51 -7.10 1.24 -20.09
CA SER A 51 -6.70 1.53 -18.70
C SER A 51 -6.81 3.03 -18.43
N PRO A 52 -7.41 3.46 -17.30
CA PRO A 52 -7.43 4.88 -16.93
C PRO A 52 -6.06 5.40 -16.49
N HIS A 53 -5.16 4.51 -16.06
CA HIS A 53 -3.88 4.88 -15.44
C HIS A 53 -2.71 4.04 -15.95
N THR A 54 -1.51 4.61 -15.91
CA THR A 54 -0.26 3.89 -16.11
C THR A 54 0.25 3.28 -14.80
N ILE A 55 1.21 2.36 -14.87
CA ILE A 55 1.87 1.79 -13.68
C ILE A 55 2.54 2.90 -12.84
N TRP A 56 3.07 3.93 -13.50
CA TRP A 56 3.64 5.09 -12.84
C TRP A 56 2.59 5.88 -12.04
N GLN A 57 1.42 6.15 -12.64
CA GLN A 57 0.34 6.85 -11.94
C GLN A 57 -0.17 6.03 -10.75
N LEU A 58 -0.23 4.70 -10.87
CA LEU A 58 -0.56 3.81 -9.75
C LEU A 58 0.46 3.91 -8.61
N LEU A 59 1.77 3.94 -8.91
CA LEU A 59 2.80 4.15 -7.90
C LEU A 59 2.66 5.51 -7.19
N LYS A 60 2.40 6.58 -7.95
CA LYS A 60 2.16 7.92 -7.40
C LYS A 60 0.90 7.96 -6.53
N HIS A 61 -0.16 7.28 -6.95
CA HIS A 61 -1.40 7.13 -6.19
C HIS A 61 -1.17 6.42 -4.85
N LEU A 62 -0.43 5.32 -4.86
CA LEU A 62 -0.05 4.58 -3.66
C LEU A 62 0.73 5.47 -2.68
N ASN A 63 1.73 6.21 -3.15
CA ASN A 63 2.46 7.17 -2.30
C ASN A 63 1.56 8.29 -1.75
N TYR A 64 0.65 8.81 -2.58
CA TYR A 64 -0.29 9.85 -2.16
C TYR A 64 -1.18 9.39 -1.00
N TRP A 65 -1.69 8.16 -1.04
CA TRP A 65 -2.51 7.61 0.04
C TRP A 65 -1.69 7.13 1.23
N GLN A 66 -0.51 6.56 1.00
CA GLN A 66 0.42 6.18 2.07
C GLN A 66 0.73 7.36 2.98
N ASP A 67 1.09 8.53 2.42
CA ASP A 67 1.40 9.71 3.22
C ASP A 67 0.22 10.10 4.14
N ARG A 68 -1.02 9.88 3.68
CA ARG A 68 -2.24 10.18 4.44
C ARG A 68 -2.51 9.17 5.53
N PHE A 69 -2.31 7.87 5.25
CA PHE A 69 -2.42 6.83 6.27
C PHE A 69 -1.39 7.03 7.38
N ILE A 70 -0.13 7.32 7.01
CA ILE A 70 0.95 7.59 7.98
C ILE A 70 0.64 8.86 8.78
N SER A 71 0.30 9.97 8.11
CA SER A 71 -0.04 11.23 8.80
C SER A 71 -1.19 11.05 9.80
N ARG A 72 -2.19 10.23 9.46
CA ARG A 72 -3.32 9.92 10.34
C ARG A 72 -2.87 9.22 11.61
N ILE A 73 -1.95 8.27 11.50
CA ILE A 73 -1.42 7.49 12.62
C ILE A 73 -0.54 8.33 13.53
N GLU A 74 0.26 9.22 12.96
CA GLU A 74 1.14 10.11 13.71
C GLU A 74 0.39 11.27 14.38
N GLY A 75 -0.94 11.33 14.25
CA GLY A 75 -1.76 12.41 14.79
C GLY A 75 -1.47 13.76 14.13
N MET A 76 -0.76 13.77 13.00
CA MET A 76 -0.56 14.97 12.20
C MET A 76 -1.86 15.36 11.52
N LYS A 77 -2.09 16.66 11.33
CA LYS A 77 -3.19 17.11 10.47
C LYS A 77 -3.00 16.45 9.10
N VAL A 78 -3.96 15.60 8.73
CA VAL A 78 -4.02 14.99 7.40
C VAL A 78 -3.85 16.09 6.38
N LEU A 79 -2.90 15.93 5.46
CA LEU A 79 -2.70 16.87 4.37
C LEU A 79 -4.07 17.10 3.70
N PRO A 80 -4.59 18.34 3.66
CA PRO A 80 -5.92 18.58 3.11
C PRO A 80 -5.91 18.13 1.65
N ALA A 81 -6.65 17.06 1.36
CA ALA A 81 -7.04 16.74 0.00
C ALA A 81 -8.11 17.77 -0.39
N LYS A 82 -7.97 18.42 -1.56
CA LYS A 82 -9.06 19.26 -2.05
C LYS A 82 -10.17 18.38 -2.59
N THR A 83 -9.83 17.24 -3.22
CA THR A 83 -10.75 16.15 -3.60
C THR A 83 -10.08 14.77 -3.63
N SER A 84 -10.86 13.70 -3.80
CA SER A 84 -10.36 12.33 -4.10
C SER A 84 -9.51 12.28 -5.37
N ASP A 85 -9.79 13.16 -6.33
CA ASP A 85 -9.17 13.16 -7.66
C ASP A 85 -7.73 13.68 -7.62
N ASP A 86 -7.34 14.42 -6.59
CA ASP A 86 -5.98 14.92 -6.42
C ASP A 86 -4.94 13.77 -6.36
N GLY A 87 -5.37 12.58 -5.94
CA GLY A 87 -4.54 11.38 -5.92
C GLY A 87 -4.25 10.78 -7.30
N TRP A 88 -4.75 11.36 -8.39
CA TRP A 88 -4.56 10.87 -9.75
C TRP A 88 -3.97 11.91 -10.72
N LYS A 89 -3.80 13.16 -10.27
CA LYS A 89 -3.30 14.29 -11.09
C LYS A 89 -1.78 14.23 -11.24
N PHE A 90 -1.30 13.19 -11.91
CA PHE A 90 0.11 12.96 -12.20
C PHE A 90 0.32 12.71 -13.69
N ASP A 91 1.48 13.13 -14.21
CA ASP A 91 1.89 12.78 -15.57
C ASP A 91 1.90 11.26 -15.75
N PRO A 92 1.62 10.74 -16.97
CA PRO A 92 1.53 9.31 -17.22
C PRO A 92 2.87 8.59 -17.11
N ALA A 93 4.02 9.28 -17.15
CA ALA A 93 5.35 8.68 -17.09
C ALA A 93 6.28 9.44 -16.14
N PRO A 94 7.25 8.75 -15.50
CA PRO A 94 8.31 9.44 -14.78
C PRO A 94 9.24 10.15 -15.78
N PRO A 95 9.82 11.30 -15.40
CA PRO A 95 10.74 12.04 -16.28
C PRO A 95 12.08 11.31 -16.49
N ASP A 96 12.52 10.52 -15.50
CA ASP A 96 13.78 9.81 -15.50
C ASP A 96 13.77 8.62 -14.52
N GLU A 97 14.80 7.78 -14.61
CA GLU A 97 15.01 6.62 -13.75
C GLU A 97 15.17 6.99 -12.28
N GLY A 98 15.87 8.08 -11.97
CA GLY A 98 16.09 8.52 -10.60
C GLY A 98 14.78 8.87 -9.90
N THR A 99 13.87 9.52 -10.61
CA THR A 99 12.54 9.89 -10.12
C THR A 99 11.67 8.66 -9.89
N TYR A 100 11.72 7.70 -10.79
CA TYR A 100 11.07 6.39 -10.59
C TYR A 100 11.59 5.69 -9.33
N ASN A 101 12.91 5.53 -9.20
CA ASN A 101 13.52 4.84 -8.07
C ASN A 101 13.24 5.53 -6.73
N ARG A 102 13.23 6.87 -6.69
CA ARG A 102 12.86 7.62 -5.48
C ARG A 102 11.42 7.37 -5.06
N GLU A 103 10.47 7.37 -5.99
CA GLU A 103 9.06 7.13 -5.65
C GLU A 103 8.80 5.68 -5.25
N LEU A 104 9.42 4.70 -5.91
CA LEU A 104 9.33 3.30 -5.47
C LEU A 104 9.95 3.13 -4.09
N GLY A 105 11.13 3.73 -3.86
CA GLY A 105 11.77 3.74 -2.55
C GLY A 105 10.90 4.36 -1.46
N LYS A 106 10.20 5.47 -1.75
CA LYS A 106 9.27 6.10 -0.82
C LYS A 106 8.13 5.15 -0.39
N LEU A 107 7.56 4.41 -1.33
CA LEU A 107 6.51 3.43 -1.02
C LEU A 107 7.05 2.33 -0.08
N LEU A 108 8.19 1.74 -0.44
CA LEU A 108 8.82 0.68 0.36
C LEU A 108 9.23 1.15 1.76
N ILE A 109 9.78 2.36 1.87
CA ILE A 109 10.15 2.97 3.16
C ILE A 109 8.92 3.17 4.04
N GLY A 110 7.79 3.62 3.50
CA GLY A 110 6.57 3.79 4.28
C GLY A 110 5.98 2.47 4.75
N ILE A 111 5.96 1.43 3.92
CA ILE A 111 5.58 0.07 4.33
C ILE A 111 6.49 -0.43 5.45
N ASN A 112 7.80 -0.23 5.33
CA ASN A 112 8.76 -0.60 6.36
C ASN A 112 8.57 0.20 7.65
N TYR A 113 8.30 1.51 7.55
CA TYR A 113 8.01 2.36 8.71
C TYR A 113 6.80 1.86 9.49
N MET A 114 5.71 1.53 8.78
CA MET A 114 4.50 1.00 9.37
C MET A 114 4.75 -0.33 10.10
N THR A 115 5.52 -1.23 9.48
CA THR A 115 5.76 -2.57 10.04
C THR A 115 6.78 -2.59 11.17
N GLN A 116 7.87 -1.82 11.06
CA GLN A 116 8.98 -1.85 12.00
C GLN A 116 8.88 -0.80 13.11
N THR A 117 8.16 0.30 12.89
CA THR A 117 8.11 1.42 13.84
C THR A 117 6.74 1.57 14.48
N ILE A 118 5.67 1.58 13.67
CA ILE A 118 4.30 1.81 14.17
C ILE A 118 3.72 0.56 14.82
N LEU A 119 3.75 -0.58 14.13
CA LEU A 119 3.11 -1.82 14.62
C LEU A 119 3.64 -2.35 15.97
N PRO A 120 4.92 -2.19 16.34
CA PRO A 120 5.37 -2.52 17.70
C PRO A 120 4.72 -1.68 18.82
N GLN A 121 4.18 -0.51 18.50
CA GLN A 121 3.59 0.44 19.46
C GLN A 121 2.07 0.28 19.58
N LEU A 122 1.58 -0.96 19.75
CA LEU A 122 0.14 -1.31 19.68
C LEU A 122 -0.77 -0.48 20.60
N ASN A 123 -0.27 -0.03 21.76
CA ASN A 123 -1.08 0.77 22.69
C ASN A 123 -1.47 2.13 22.11
N CYS A 124 -0.60 2.74 21.29
CA CYS A 124 -0.88 4.01 20.62
C CYS A 124 -1.95 3.88 19.51
N LEU A 125 -2.26 2.66 19.09
CA LEU A 125 -3.20 2.36 18.01
C LEU A 125 -4.61 2.06 18.48
N LYS A 126 -4.87 1.95 19.80
CA LYS A 126 -6.18 1.54 20.33
C LYS A 126 -7.26 2.63 20.26
N GLY A 127 -6.85 3.90 20.24
CA GLY A 127 -7.77 5.03 20.23
C GLY A 127 -8.23 5.44 18.82
N PRO A 128 -9.35 6.18 18.70
CA PRO A 128 -9.86 6.68 17.43
C PRO A 128 -8.85 7.54 16.66
N MET A 129 -8.89 7.47 15.33
CA MET A 129 -8.00 8.22 14.43
C MET A 129 -8.78 8.87 13.29
N GLY A 130 -9.36 10.04 13.56
CA GLY A 130 -10.33 10.70 12.66
C GLY A 130 -11.59 9.84 12.51
N ASP A 131 -11.95 9.49 11.28
CA ASP A 131 -13.15 8.67 10.99
C ASP A 131 -12.93 7.15 11.18
N TYR A 132 -11.71 6.74 11.55
CA TYR A 132 -11.40 5.35 11.84
C TYR A 132 -11.65 5.03 13.32
N PRO A 133 -12.21 3.85 13.64
CA PRO A 133 -12.46 3.45 15.02
C PRO A 133 -11.17 3.32 15.83
N ASN A 134 -10.06 2.97 15.18
CA ASN A 134 -8.73 2.88 15.79
C ASN A 134 -7.61 2.85 14.74
N GLY A 135 -6.35 2.92 15.17
CA GLY A 135 -5.17 2.86 14.31
C GLY A 135 -4.98 1.52 13.59
N PHE A 136 -5.47 0.41 14.15
CA PHE A 136 -5.45 -0.89 13.47
C PHE A 136 -6.31 -0.86 12.20
N ALA A 137 -7.47 -0.20 12.24
CA ALA A 137 -8.33 -0.01 11.08
C ALA A 137 -7.67 0.87 10.00
N VAL A 138 -6.88 1.87 10.40
CA VAL A 138 -6.08 2.68 9.47
C VAL A 138 -5.03 1.82 8.77
N ILE A 139 -4.27 1.02 9.53
CA ILE A 139 -3.24 0.12 8.99
C ILE A 139 -3.84 -0.92 8.05
N GLN A 140 -4.96 -1.54 8.46
CA GLN A 140 -5.66 -2.51 7.64
C GLN A 140 -6.14 -1.89 6.33
N SER A 141 -6.67 -0.65 6.38
CA SER A 141 -7.11 0.07 5.17
C SER A 141 -5.94 0.38 4.24
N MET A 142 -4.78 0.77 4.79
CA MET A 142 -3.56 0.96 4.01
C MET A 142 -3.13 -0.34 3.31
N ALA A 143 -3.10 -1.46 4.03
CA ALA A 143 -2.74 -2.75 3.45
C ALA A 143 -3.71 -3.19 2.34
N SER A 144 -5.02 -3.03 2.55
CA SER A 144 -6.03 -3.33 1.53
C SER A 144 -5.93 -2.42 0.31
N HIS A 145 -5.65 -1.13 0.50
CA HIS A 145 -5.45 -0.18 -0.58
C HIS A 145 -4.21 -0.51 -1.42
N ILE A 146 -3.09 -0.86 -0.77
CA ILE A 146 -1.88 -1.36 -1.45
C ILE A 146 -2.21 -2.60 -2.27
N SER A 147 -2.80 -3.62 -1.65
CA SER A 147 -3.17 -4.87 -2.33
C SER A 147 -4.07 -4.63 -3.55
N TYR A 148 -5.08 -3.77 -3.42
CA TYR A 148 -6.00 -3.41 -4.49
C TYR A 148 -5.24 -2.85 -5.71
N HIS A 149 -4.43 -1.80 -5.52
CA HIS A 149 -3.72 -1.17 -6.64
C HIS A 149 -2.50 -1.98 -7.14
N LEU A 150 -1.90 -2.84 -6.32
CA LEU A 150 -0.89 -3.78 -6.81
C LEU A 150 -1.48 -4.77 -7.82
N SER A 151 -2.75 -5.17 -7.64
CA SER A 151 -3.42 -6.03 -8.60
C SER A 151 -3.58 -5.35 -9.97
N GLU A 152 -3.83 -4.03 -9.99
CA GLU A 152 -3.88 -3.23 -11.23
C GLU A 152 -2.49 -3.13 -11.87
N VAL A 153 -1.44 -2.89 -11.08
CA VAL A 153 -0.06 -2.91 -11.59
C VAL A 153 0.25 -4.24 -12.28
N ILE A 154 -0.07 -5.36 -11.63
CA ILE A 154 0.15 -6.70 -12.18
C ILE A 154 -0.68 -6.91 -13.46
N LEU A 155 -1.93 -6.48 -13.49
CA LEU A 155 -2.79 -6.58 -14.68
C LEU A 155 -2.18 -5.81 -15.86
N LEU A 156 -1.73 -4.57 -15.65
CA LEU A 156 -1.09 -3.78 -16.71
C LEU A 156 0.20 -4.43 -17.20
N ARG A 157 0.99 -5.01 -16.31
CA ARG A 157 2.19 -5.78 -16.70
C ARG A 157 1.85 -6.97 -17.57
N ARG A 158 0.77 -7.71 -17.27
CA ARG A 158 0.30 -8.82 -18.12
C ARG A 158 -0.14 -8.34 -19.49
N MET A 159 -0.91 -7.24 -19.55
CA MET A 159 -1.36 -6.65 -20.82
C MET A 159 -0.20 -6.16 -21.68
N LEU A 160 0.88 -5.68 -21.05
CA LEU A 160 2.10 -5.24 -21.72
C LEU A 160 3.07 -6.39 -22.08
N GLY A 161 2.78 -7.64 -21.68
CA GLY A 161 3.66 -8.79 -21.92
C GLY A 161 4.95 -8.76 -21.10
N ILE A 162 4.98 -8.04 -19.97
CA ILE A 162 6.16 -7.86 -19.09
C ILE A 162 5.97 -8.50 -17.70
N TRP A 163 5.15 -9.54 -17.67
CA TRP A 163 4.87 -10.41 -16.53
C TRP A 163 5.04 -11.88 -16.96
N PRO A 164 5.58 -12.81 -16.13
CA PRO A 164 5.94 -12.69 -14.71
C PRO A 164 7.18 -11.80 -14.43
N PRO A 165 7.45 -11.46 -13.16
CA PRO A 165 8.69 -10.78 -12.79
C PRO A 165 9.92 -11.69 -13.04
N PRO A 166 11.14 -11.13 -13.07
CA PRO A 166 12.37 -11.91 -13.29
C PRO A 166 12.53 -13.13 -12.38
N SER A 167 12.09 -13.06 -11.13
CA SER A 167 12.10 -14.21 -10.21
C SER A 167 11.15 -15.35 -10.57
N GLY A 168 10.23 -15.15 -11.53
CA GLY A 168 9.19 -16.11 -11.90
C GLY A 168 8.18 -16.39 -10.78
N GLY A 169 7.47 -17.53 -10.89
CA GLY A 169 6.65 -18.12 -9.81
C GLY A 169 5.22 -17.60 -9.65
N PHE A 170 4.83 -16.56 -10.37
CA PHE A 170 3.52 -15.90 -10.19
C PHE A 170 2.81 -15.71 -11.53
N THR A 171 2.28 -16.79 -12.11
CA THR A 171 1.59 -16.74 -13.42
C THR A 171 0.07 -16.61 -13.31
N TRP A 172 -0.48 -16.81 -12.12
CA TRP A 172 -1.88 -16.52 -11.79
C TRP A 172 -2.08 -15.02 -11.70
#